data_AF-F4W5F6-F1
#
_entry.id   AF-F4W5F6-F1
#
_cell.length_a   1.000
_cell.length_b   1.000
_cell.length_c   1.000
_cell.angle_alpha   90.00
_cell.angle_beta   90.00
_cell.angle_gamma   90.00
#
_symmetry.space_group_name_H-M   'P 1'
#
loop_
_entity.id
_entity.type
_entity.pdbx_description
1 polymer ?
#
loop_
_entity_poly.entity_id
_entity_poly.type
_entity_poly.pdbx_seq_one_letter_code
_entity_poly.pdbx_strand_id
1 'polypeptide(L)'
;MPFYQYNSFTGKLKPSTNFQPLYPISPLPLQKSEPIIIYDSIKTKSLTVTPKSDYCTSKPATLDPKLWAKYKHYGEALKKDVPIYLAGGRKDRIVFGAVVAYVGFCTANSFYFIVKEVFFKN
;
A
#
# COMPACT_ATOMS: atom_id res chain seq x y z
N MET A 1 12.41 -16.19 -5.60
CA MET A 1 11.14 -15.63 -5.08
C MET A 1 10.00 -16.54 -5.53
N PRO A 2 9.21 -17.14 -4.63
CA PRO A 2 8.05 -17.95 -5.01
C PRO A 2 6.84 -17.07 -5.35
N PHE A 3 6.10 -17.41 -6.40
CA PHE A 3 4.97 -16.63 -6.91
C PHE A 3 3.64 -17.33 -6.65
N TYR A 4 2.71 -16.61 -6.01
CA TYR A 4 1.41 -17.13 -5.62
C TYR A 4 0.29 -16.29 -6.23
N GLN A 5 -0.79 -16.94 -6.67
CA GLN A 5 -2.00 -16.30 -7.17
C GLN A 5 -3.10 -16.43 -6.12
N TYR A 6 -3.82 -15.35 -5.85
CA TYR A 6 -4.99 -15.40 -4.98
C TYR A 6 -6.13 -16.16 -5.66
N ASN A 7 -6.69 -17.16 -4.96
CA ASN A 7 -7.90 -17.85 -5.40
C ASN A 7 -9.11 -17.20 -4.70
N SER A 8 -9.93 -16.49 -5.47
CA SER A 8 -11.14 -15.84 -4.96
C SER A 8 -12.20 -16.81 -4.45
N PHE A 9 -12.21 -18.05 -4.94
CA PHE A 9 -13.20 -19.06 -4.53
C PHE A 9 -12.86 -19.68 -3.16
N THR A 10 -11.58 -19.95 -2.89
CA THR A 10 -11.16 -20.57 -1.62
C THR A 10 -10.57 -19.59 -0.61
N GLY A 11 -10.37 -18.32 -1.00
CA GLY A 11 -9.71 -17.31 -0.19
C GLY A 11 -8.23 -17.60 0.11
N LYS A 12 -7.65 -18.61 -0.54
CA LYS A 12 -6.28 -19.06 -0.30
C LYS A 12 -5.37 -18.70 -1.47
N LEU A 13 -4.08 -18.53 -1.17
CA LEU A 13 -3.05 -18.41 -2.19
C LEU A 13 -2.79 -19.80 -2.80
N LYS A 14 -2.85 -19.90 -4.12
CA LYS A 14 -2.45 -21.08 -4.90
C LYS A 14 -1.11 -20.80 -5.59
N PRO A 15 -0.27 -21.82 -5.85
CA PRO A 15 0.90 -21.63 -6.72
C PRO A 15 0.45 -21.08 -8.07
N SER A 16 1.13 -20.03 -8.54
CA SER A 16 0.86 -19.49 -9.87
C SER A 16 1.44 -20.45 -10.92
N THR A 17 0.61 -20.84 -11.90
CA THR A 17 1.07 -21.59 -13.08
C THR A 17 1.56 -20.66 -14.20
N ASN A 18 1.39 -19.34 -14.06
CA ASN A 18 1.87 -18.36 -15.02
C ASN A 18 3.34 -18.05 -14.74
N PHE A 19 4.20 -18.44 -15.68
CA PHE A 19 5.60 -18.03 -15.71
C PHE A 19 5.69 -16.54 -16.01
N GLN A 20 6.41 -15.78 -15.18
CA GLN A 20 6.72 -14.40 -15.54
C GLN A 20 7.80 -14.42 -16.63
N PRO A 21 7.60 -13.68 -17.75
CA PRO A 21 8.49 -13.77 -18.91
C PRO A 21 9.93 -13.29 -18.63
N LEU A 22 10.14 -12.51 -17.57
CA LEU A 22 11.45 -11.92 -17.23
C LEU A 22 12.27 -12.76 -16.24
N TYR A 23 11.67 -13.76 -15.58
CA TYR A 23 12.36 -14.62 -14.62
C TYR A 23 11.81 -16.04 -14.71
N PRO A 24 12.42 -16.91 -15.54
CA PRO A 24 12.00 -18.30 -15.72
C PRO A 24 12.47 -19.15 -14.53
N ILE A 25 11.98 -18.83 -13.33
CA ILE A 25 12.20 -19.62 -12.13
C ILE A 25 10.99 -20.54 -12.02
N SER A 26 11.22 -21.85 -12.03
CA SER A 26 10.18 -22.85 -11.80
C SER A 26 9.43 -22.51 -10.51
N PRO A 27 8.09 -22.39 -10.52
CA PRO A 27 7.35 -22.07 -9.31
C PRO A 27 7.62 -23.16 -8.28
N LEU A 28 8.29 -22.81 -7.19
CA LEU A 28 8.42 -23.72 -6.07
C LEU A 28 7.01 -24.05 -5.59
N PRO A 29 6.66 -25.33 -5.40
CA PRO A 29 5.37 -25.68 -4.85
C PRO A 29 5.20 -24.93 -3.54
N LEU A 30 4.08 -24.21 -3.40
CA LEU A 30 3.69 -23.61 -2.13
C LEU A 30 3.83 -24.72 -1.10
N GLN A 31 4.77 -24.57 -0.15
CA GLN A 31 4.94 -25.51 0.94
C GLN A 31 3.55 -25.57 1.58
N LYS A 32 2.84 -26.66 1.32
CA LYS A 32 1.51 -26.85 1.87
C LYS A 32 1.77 -26.82 3.36
N SER A 33 1.45 -25.70 4.00
CA SER A 33 1.22 -25.70 5.43
C SER A 33 -0.10 -26.43 5.61
N GLU A 34 -0.15 -27.72 5.23
CA GLU A 34 -0.82 -28.64 6.10
C GLU A 34 -0.18 -28.37 7.47
N PRO A 35 -0.97 -27.92 8.45
CA PRO A 35 -0.42 -27.64 9.76
C PRO A 35 0.36 -28.90 10.14
N ILE A 36 1.66 -28.76 10.39
CA ILE A 36 2.46 -29.86 10.91
C ILE A 36 1.89 -30.06 12.31
N ILE A 37 0.95 -30.99 12.43
CA ILE A 37 0.40 -31.41 13.70
C ILE A 37 1.53 -32.19 14.36
N ILE A 38 2.33 -31.50 15.15
CA ILE A 38 3.31 -32.15 16.03
C ILE A 38 2.48 -32.81 17.13
N TYR A 39 2.31 -34.13 17.02
CA TYR A 39 1.64 -34.94 18.04
C TYR A 39 2.59 -35.17 19.20
N ASP A 40 2.57 -34.29 20.20
CA ASP A 40 3.45 -34.45 21.38
C ASP A 40 2.78 -35.24 22.52
N SER A 41 1.45 -35.45 22.52
CA SER A 41 0.78 -36.48 23.35
C SER A 41 -0.70 -36.70 22.98
N ILE A 42 -1.24 -37.90 23.27
CA ILE A 42 -2.65 -38.30 23.05
C ILE A 42 -3.66 -37.42 23.86
N LYS A 43 -3.20 -36.68 24.88
CA LYS A 43 -4.08 -35.92 25.79
C LYS A 43 -4.17 -34.42 25.48
N THR A 44 -3.35 -33.89 24.58
CA THR A 44 -3.33 -32.46 24.28
C THR A 44 -4.16 -32.16 23.03
N LYS A 45 -5.35 -31.57 23.21
CA LYS A 45 -6.11 -30.98 22.09
C LYS A 45 -5.23 -29.96 21.37
N SER A 46 -5.27 -29.97 20.04
CA SER A 46 -4.61 -28.96 19.22
C SER A 46 -5.07 -27.56 19.64
N LEU A 47 -4.13 -26.74 20.13
CA LEU A 47 -4.35 -25.30 20.21
C LEU A 47 -4.40 -24.79 18.77
N THR A 48 -5.60 -24.76 18.19
CA THR A 48 -5.86 -23.97 17.00
C THR A 48 -5.57 -22.54 17.41
N VAL A 49 -4.40 -22.03 17.08
CA VAL A 49 -4.14 -20.59 17.10
C VAL A 49 -4.96 -20.02 15.96
N THR A 50 -6.27 -19.89 16.18
CA THR A 50 -7.09 -18.99 15.40
C THR A 50 -6.42 -17.64 15.59
N PRO A 51 -5.81 -17.04 14.54
CA PRO A 51 -5.27 -15.70 14.69
C PRO A 51 -6.43 -14.88 15.22
N LYS A 52 -6.29 -14.30 16.42
CA LYS A 52 -7.33 -13.43 16.97
C LYS A 52 -7.64 -12.44 15.86
N SER A 53 -8.90 -12.38 15.43
CA SER A 53 -9.39 -11.43 14.43
C SER A 53 -9.02 -9.97 14.79
N ASP A 54 -8.58 -9.75 16.03
CA ASP A 54 -8.12 -8.48 16.55
C ASP A 54 -6.72 -8.03 16.15
N TYR A 55 -5.96 -8.84 15.41
CA TYR A 55 -4.63 -8.43 14.94
C TYR A 55 -4.67 -7.14 14.09
N CYS A 56 -5.83 -6.80 13.51
CA CYS A 56 -6.04 -5.58 12.72
C CYS A 56 -6.98 -4.54 13.34
N THR A 57 -7.68 -4.86 14.44
CA THR A 57 -8.59 -3.91 15.13
C THR A 57 -7.92 -3.22 16.31
N SER A 58 -6.99 -3.89 16.98
CA SER A 58 -6.30 -3.40 18.17
C SER A 58 -4.88 -2.90 17.87
N LYS A 59 -4.38 -1.96 18.67
CA LYS A 59 -3.01 -1.43 18.52
C LYS A 59 -2.01 -2.56 18.80
N PRO A 60 -1.04 -2.84 17.91
CA PRO A 60 0.02 -3.80 18.20
C PRO A 60 0.86 -3.34 19.39
N ALA A 61 1.21 -4.26 20.29
CA ALA A 61 1.96 -3.95 21.52
C ALA A 61 3.34 -3.32 21.24
N THR A 62 3.95 -3.65 20.10
CA THR A 62 5.27 -3.17 19.67
C THR A 62 5.23 -1.82 18.93
N LEU A 63 4.05 -1.30 18.60
CA LEU A 63 3.92 -0.09 17.79
C LEU A 63 3.88 1.17 18.66
N ASP A 64 4.58 2.23 18.27
CA ASP A 64 4.48 3.55 18.91
C ASP A 64 3.03 4.07 18.82
N PRO A 65 2.43 4.54 19.94
CA PRO A 65 1.12 5.22 19.92
C PRO A 65 0.98 6.29 18.82
N LYS A 66 2.02 7.07 18.54
CA LYS A 66 1.97 8.14 17.53
C LYS A 66 1.84 7.58 16.11
N LEU A 67 2.54 6.50 15.82
CA LEU A 67 2.49 5.85 14.51
C LEU A 67 1.12 5.18 14.28
N TRP A 68 0.57 4.58 15.33
CA TRP A 68 -0.78 4.00 15.29
C TRP A 68 -1.86 5.05 15.02
N ALA A 69 -1.74 6.23 15.62
CA ALA A 69 -2.65 7.35 15.38
C ALA A 69 -2.60 7.81 13.90
N LYS A 70 -1.39 7.94 13.33
CA LYS A 70 -1.23 8.26 11.91
C LYS A 70 -1.83 7.18 11.00
N TYR A 71 -1.58 5.90 11.31
CA TYR A 71 -2.16 4.78 10.55
C TYR A 71 -3.69 4.86 10.49
N LYS A 72 -4.34 5.09 11.65
CA LYS A 72 -5.81 5.26 11.70
C LYS A 72 -6.27 6.47 10.90
N HIS A 73 -5.61 7.62 11.08
CA HIS A 73 -5.96 8.85 10.40
C HIS A 73 -5.93 8.72 8.86
N TYR A 74 -4.86 8.15 8.31
CA TYR A 74 -4.76 7.93 6.87
C TYR A 74 -5.67 6.79 6.39
N GLY A 75 -5.89 5.76 7.20
CA GLY A 75 -6.88 4.71 6.92
C GLY A 75 -8.31 5.26 6.81
N GLU A 76 -8.69 6.22 7.67
CA GLU A 76 -9.99 6.91 7.57
C GLU A 76 -10.07 7.87 6.39
N ALA A 77 -8.97 8.56 6.07
CA ALA A 77 -8.91 9.44 4.91
C ALA A 77 -9.15 8.68 3.60
N LEU A 78 -8.57 7.47 3.47
CA LEU A 78 -8.80 6.57 2.35
C LEU A 78 -10.26 6.11 2.24
N LYS A 79 -10.94 5.87 3.37
CA LYS A 79 -12.37 5.52 3.37
C LYS A 79 -13.29 6.67 2.96
N LYS A 80 -12.82 7.91 3.08
CA LYS A 80 -13.56 9.13 2.72
C LYS A 80 -13.22 9.63 1.31
N ASP A 81 -12.50 8.82 0.52
CA ASP A 81 -11.99 9.18 -0.80
C ASP A 81 -11.22 10.50 -0.84
N VAL A 82 -10.55 10.84 0.27
CA VAL A 82 -9.71 12.04 0.34
C VAL A 82 -8.33 11.71 -0.24
N PRO A 83 -7.81 12.50 -1.19
CA PRO A 83 -6.46 12.29 -1.71
C PRO A 83 -5.43 12.39 -0.59
N ILE A 84 -4.50 11.44 -0.55
CA ILE A 84 -3.50 11.29 0.53
C ILE A 84 -2.67 12.57 0.73
N TYR A 85 -2.32 13.26 -0.36
CA TYR A 85 -1.53 14.50 -0.31
C TYR A 85 -2.28 15.71 0.26
N LEU A 86 -3.59 15.60 0.53
CA LEU A 86 -4.40 16.60 1.24
C LEU A 86 -4.95 16.07 2.56
N ALA A 87 -4.65 14.81 2.91
CA ALA A 87 -5.24 14.15 4.06
C ALA A 87 -4.77 14.76 5.39
N GLY A 88 -3.58 15.38 5.45
CA GLY A 88 -3.10 16.11 6.65
C GLY A 88 -3.80 17.44 6.92
N GLY A 89 -4.79 17.81 6.11
CA GLY A 89 -5.73 18.89 6.39
C GLY A 89 -5.29 20.25 5.84
N ARG A 90 -5.49 21.32 6.62
CA ARG A 90 -5.30 22.71 6.15
C ARG A 90 -3.86 23.02 5.76
N LYS A 91 -2.88 22.46 6.46
CA LYS A 91 -1.45 22.70 6.19
C LYS A 91 -1.07 22.19 4.80
N ASP A 92 -1.46 20.96 4.49
CA ASP A 92 -1.19 20.33 3.19
C ASP A 92 -1.83 21.12 2.05
N ARG A 93 -3.05 21.65 2.24
CA ARG A 93 -3.72 22.50 1.23
C ARG A 93 -2.96 23.80 0.96
N ILE A 94 -2.41 24.44 1.99
CA ILE A 94 -1.63 25.67 1.83
C ILE A 94 -0.33 25.38 1.08
N VAL A 95 0.39 24.32 1.48
CA VAL A 95 1.64 23.92 0.82
C VAL A 95 1.39 23.54 -0.63
N PHE A 96 0.38 22.71 -0.89
CA PHE A 96 0.01 22.33 -2.26
C PHE A 96 -0.39 23.55 -3.10
N GLY A 97 -1.22 24.43 -2.54
CA GLY A 97 -1.62 25.67 -3.21
C GLY A 97 -0.43 26.56 -3.57
N ALA A 98 0.54 26.71 -2.66
CA ALA A 98 1.75 27.50 -2.92
C ALA A 98 2.60 26.88 -4.06
N VAL A 99 2.76 25.55 -4.06
CA VAL A 99 3.49 24.84 -5.12
C VAL A 99 2.79 25.02 -6.47
N VAL A 100 1.47 24.83 -6.53
CA VAL A 100 0.70 24.98 -7.78
C VAL A 100 0.77 26.41 -8.30
N ALA A 101 0.63 27.40 -7.42
CA ALA A 101 0.74 28.81 -7.81
C ALA A 101 2.14 29.16 -8.35
N TYR A 102 3.19 28.66 -7.70
CA TYR A 102 4.57 28.89 -8.13
C TYR A 102 4.85 28.26 -9.50
N VAL A 103 4.46 27.00 -9.69
CA VAL A 103 4.62 26.31 -10.98
C VAL A 103 3.82 27.03 -12.06
N GLY A 104 2.57 27.38 -11.79
CA GLY A 104 1.73 28.13 -12.74
C GLY A 104 2.33 29.47 -13.15
N PHE A 105 2.91 30.21 -12.21
CA PHE A 105 3.61 31.46 -12.49
C PHE A 105 4.87 31.26 -13.34
N CYS A 106 5.68 30.25 -13.04
CA CYS A 106 6.85 29.91 -13.85
C CYS A 106 6.47 29.49 -15.27
N THR A 107 5.43 28.67 -15.41
CA THR A 107 4.92 28.22 -16.71
C THR A 107 4.38 29.40 -17.52
N ALA A 108 3.61 30.30 -16.91
CA ALA A 108 3.09 31.49 -17.59
C ALA A 108 4.21 32.42 -18.07
N ASN A 109 5.24 32.66 -17.25
CA ASN A 109 6.41 33.43 -17.68
C ASN A 109 7.16 32.75 -18.82
N SER A 110 7.34 31.43 -18.76
CA SER A 110 7.98 30.67 -19.84
C SER A 110 7.21 30.83 -21.16
N PHE A 111 5.88 30.71 -21.14
CA PHE A 111 5.05 30.96 -22.31
C PHE A 111 5.16 32.41 -22.82
N TYR A 112 5.16 33.40 -21.91
CA TYR A 112 5.33 34.80 -22.29
C TYR A 112 6.66 35.04 -23.02
N PHE A 113 7.77 34.48 -22.52
CA PHE A 113 9.07 34.60 -23.19
C PHE A 113 9.07 33.94 -24.57
N ILE A 114 8.50 32.75 -24.70
CA ILE A 114 8.39 32.05 -25.99
C ILE A 114 7.58 32.89 -26.99
N VAL A 115 6.41 33.38 -26.59
CA VAL A 115 5.56 34.21 -27.48
C VAL A 115 6.27 35.51 -27.85
N LYS A 116 6.95 36.16 -26.90
CA LYS A 116 7.72 37.38 -27.18
C LYS A 116 8.84 37.14 -28.19
N GLU A 117 9.60 36.06 -28.03
CA GLU A 117 10.68 35.73 -28.98
C GLU A 117 10.17 35.34 -30.36
N VAL A 118 9.04 34.65 -30.45
CA VAL A 118 8.50 34.20 -31.74
C VAL A 118 7.80 35.32 -32.51
N PHE A 119 7.08 36.21 -31.82
CA PHE A 119 6.19 37.17 -32.50
C PHE A 119 6.66 38.63 -32.48
N PHE A 120 7.49 39.03 -31.51
CA PHE A 120 7.85 40.45 -31.30
C PHE A 120 9.34 40.74 -31.49
N LYS A 121 10.14 39.75 -31.88
CA LYS A 121 11.57 39.89 -32.20
C LYS A 121 11.77 39.94 -33.72
N ASN A 122 11.07 40.87 -34.39
CA ASN A 122 11.39 41.37 -35.72
C ASN A 122 11.67 42.86 -35.61
#